data_AF-A0A9P6EBA0-F1
#
_entry.id   AF-A0A9P6EBA0-F1
#
_cell.length_a   1.000
_cell.length_b   1.000
_cell.length_c   1.000
_cell.angle_alpha   90.00
_cell.angle_beta   90.00
_cell.angle_gamma   90.00
#
_symmetry.space_group_name_H-M   'P 1'
#
loop_
_entity.id
_entity.type
_entity.pdbx_description
1 polymer ?
#
loop_
_entity_poly.entity_id
_entity_poly.type
_entity_poly.pdbx_seq_one_letter_code
_entity_poly.pdbx_strand_id
1 'polypeptide(L)'
;MPIKHLENYLFERKHLQTLPLSVLTDSRLGIDASYYLQILTDNAPSREPLLAATGGLPLALTQRIESDLRALEKLRIKPVFVFPGLPPNKRWKQQHPVEHVEACKDRQNAWASYEQGQEDAATKLFAGRSNLAQWDLWRMVLRIFRHRNVEFLVAPYIAWAQVRWFLSSP
;
A
#
# COMPACT_ATOMS: atom_id res chain seq x y z
N MET A 1 -10.89 -3.24 8.05
CA MET A 1 -11.23 -4.60 8.50
C MET A 1 -11.63 -5.38 7.26
N PRO A 2 -10.76 -6.27 6.76
CA PRO A 2 -11.16 -7.15 5.68
C PRO A 2 -12.23 -8.11 6.17
N ILE A 3 -13.28 -8.32 5.37
CA ILE A 3 -14.27 -9.38 5.63
C ILE A 3 -13.62 -10.67 5.13
N LYS A 4 -13.22 -11.54 6.06
CA LYS A 4 -12.55 -12.81 5.73
C LYS A 4 -13.42 -13.63 4.78
N HIS A 5 -12.79 -14.22 3.77
CA HIS A 5 -13.43 -15.08 2.75
C HIS A 5 -14.49 -14.42 1.87
N LEU A 6 -14.68 -13.10 1.92
CA LEU A 6 -15.66 -12.41 1.08
C LEU A 6 -15.36 -12.60 -0.41
N GLU A 7 -14.09 -12.48 -0.81
CA GLU A 7 -13.70 -12.66 -2.22
C GLU A 7 -13.99 -14.07 -2.73
N ASN A 8 -13.63 -15.11 -1.96
CA ASN A 8 -13.95 -16.50 -2.29
C ASN A 8 -15.45 -16.71 -2.46
N TYR A 9 -16.24 -16.18 -1.53
CA TYR A 9 -17.69 -16.25 -1.57
C TYR A 9 -18.27 -15.57 -2.84
N LEU A 10 -17.78 -14.38 -3.19
CA LEU A 10 -18.21 -13.65 -4.40
C LEU A 10 -17.79 -14.38 -5.69
N PHE A 11 -16.61 -15.01 -5.68
CA PHE A 11 -16.12 -15.81 -6.79
C PHE A 11 -16.96 -17.07 -7.02
N GLU A 12 -17.20 -17.86 -5.98
CA GLU A 12 -18.01 -19.08 -6.02
C GLU A 12 -19.43 -18.80 -6.54
N ARG A 13 -19.99 -17.63 -6.20
CA ARG A 13 -21.32 -17.20 -6.65
C ARG A 13 -21.34 -16.44 -7.98
N LYS A 14 -20.19 -16.30 -8.65
CA LYS A 14 -20.06 -15.60 -9.94
C LYS A 14 -20.56 -14.14 -9.88
N HIS A 15 -20.32 -13.46 -8.76
CA HIS A 15 -20.62 -12.04 -8.58
C HIS A 15 -19.45 -11.11 -8.94
N LEU A 16 -18.29 -11.66 -9.28
CA LEU A 16 -17.13 -10.90 -9.73
C LEU A 16 -17.11 -10.77 -11.24
N GLN A 17 -16.83 -9.57 -11.72
CA GLN A 17 -16.62 -9.28 -13.14
C GLN A 17 -15.26 -8.59 -13.31
N THR A 18 -14.49 -9.04 -14.29
CA THR A 18 -13.26 -8.38 -14.72
C THR A 18 -13.55 -7.54 -15.95
N LEU A 19 -13.21 -6.26 -15.88
CA LEU A 19 -13.37 -5.31 -16.97
C LEU A 19 -12.04 -4.60 -17.22
N PRO A 20 -11.75 -4.18 -18.46
CA PRO A 20 -10.58 -3.36 -18.73
C PRO A 20 -10.72 -2.01 -18.04
N LEU A 21 -9.59 -1.45 -17.59
CA LEU A 21 -9.54 -0.16 -16.90
C LEU A 21 -10.18 0.97 -17.73
N SER A 22 -10.17 0.85 -19.07
CA SER A 22 -10.80 1.79 -19.99
C SER A 22 -12.31 1.94 -19.82
N VAL A 23 -13.00 1.01 -19.17
CA VAL A 23 -14.42 1.19 -18.82
C VAL A 23 -14.64 2.37 -17.88
N LEU A 24 -13.61 2.77 -17.13
CA LEU A 24 -13.64 3.93 -16.23
C LEU A 24 -13.22 5.24 -16.92
N THR A 25 -13.09 5.27 -18.24
CA THR A 25 -12.69 6.47 -18.99
C THR A 25 -13.61 7.66 -18.64
N ASP A 26 -13.01 8.85 -18.53
CA ASP A 26 -13.70 10.10 -18.16
C ASP A 26 -14.35 10.11 -16.76
N SER A 27 -13.97 9.17 -15.87
CA SER A 27 -14.48 9.13 -14.50
C SER A 27 -13.54 9.75 -13.47
N ARG A 28 -14.10 10.04 -12.29
CA ARG A 28 -13.35 10.37 -11.07
C ARG A 28 -13.31 9.12 -10.19
N LEU A 29 -12.11 8.70 -9.80
CA LEU A 29 -11.90 7.43 -9.09
C LEU A 29 -11.33 7.69 -7.69
N GLY A 30 -12.12 7.37 -6.66
CA GLY A 30 -11.64 7.38 -5.27
C GLY A 30 -10.78 6.14 -4.98
N ILE A 31 -9.56 6.35 -4.47
CA ILE A 31 -8.59 5.29 -4.19
C ILE A 31 -8.23 5.34 -2.71
N ASP A 32 -8.36 4.21 -2.00
CA ASP A 32 -7.80 4.06 -0.66
C ASP A 32 -6.26 4.05 -0.76
N ALA A 33 -5.63 5.16 -0.35
CA ALA A 33 -4.20 5.36 -0.50
C ALA A 33 -3.39 4.36 0.35
N SER A 34 -3.93 3.97 1.51
CA SER A 34 -3.27 3.01 2.38
C SER A 34 -3.24 1.62 1.74
N TYR A 35 -4.38 1.18 1.20
CA TYR A 35 -4.45 -0.10 0.51
C TYR A 35 -3.58 -0.11 -0.76
N TYR A 36 -3.63 0.98 -1.53
CA TYR A 36 -2.79 1.15 -2.72
C TYR A 36 -1.29 1.04 -2.40
N LEU A 37 -0.79 1.77 -1.40
CA LEU A 37 0.63 1.73 -1.04
C LEU A 37 1.04 0.35 -0.52
N GLN A 38 0.17 -0.33 0.22
CA GLN A 38 0.43 -1.69 0.69
C GLN A 38 0.60 -2.66 -0.50
N ILE A 39 -0.28 -2.59 -1.50
CA ILE A 39 -0.14 -3.42 -2.71
C ILE A 39 1.22 -3.18 -3.37
N LEU A 40 1.65 -1.92 -3.47
CA LEU A 40 2.92 -1.59 -4.11
C LEU A 40 4.14 -2.08 -3.32
N THR A 41 4.10 -2.07 -1.99
CA THR A 41 5.22 -2.56 -1.16
C THR A 41 5.27 -4.08 -1.06
N ASP A 42 4.12 -4.74 -1.15
CA ASP A 42 4.02 -6.19 -0.93
C ASP A 42 4.18 -7.01 -2.23
N ASN A 43 4.03 -6.37 -3.40
CA ASN A 43 4.01 -7.04 -4.69
C ASN A 43 5.03 -6.47 -5.69
N ALA A 44 5.48 -7.35 -6.59
CA ALA A 44 6.31 -6.96 -7.71
C ALA A 44 5.57 -5.97 -8.66
N PRO A 45 6.30 -5.17 -9.46
CA PRO A 45 7.76 -5.01 -9.48
C PRO A 45 8.32 -4.03 -8.43
N SER A 46 7.48 -3.38 -7.62
CA SER A 46 7.91 -2.33 -6.68
C SER A 46 8.35 -2.85 -5.30
N ARG A 47 8.06 -4.10 -4.98
CA ARG A 47 8.59 -4.75 -3.78
C ARG A 47 10.12 -4.86 -3.85
N GLU A 48 10.77 -4.43 -2.78
CA GLU A 48 12.23 -4.50 -2.62
C GLU A 48 12.58 -5.51 -1.50
N PRO A 49 13.05 -6.73 -1.85
CA PRO A 49 13.31 -7.80 -0.88
C PRO A 49 14.36 -7.45 0.18
N LEU A 50 15.34 -6.63 -0.17
CA LEU A 50 16.48 -6.28 0.69
C LEU A 50 16.30 -4.95 1.41
N LEU A 51 15.11 -4.35 1.37
CA LEU A 51 14.85 -3.05 1.99
C LEU A 51 15.11 -3.06 3.50
N ALA A 52 14.85 -4.19 4.17
CA ALA A 52 15.15 -4.34 5.60
C ALA A 52 16.67 -4.33 5.91
N ALA A 53 17.51 -4.69 4.93
CA ALA A 53 18.96 -4.67 5.03
C ALA A 53 19.52 -3.27 4.71
N THR A 54 19.04 -2.63 3.64
CA THR A 54 19.53 -1.32 3.18
C THR A 54 18.96 -0.15 3.99
N GLY A 55 17.74 -0.33 4.52
CA GLY A 55 16.95 0.75 5.10
C GLY A 55 16.52 1.79 4.05
N GLY A 56 15.92 2.88 4.53
CA GLY A 56 15.48 3.99 3.69
C GLY A 56 14.11 3.79 3.04
N LEU A 57 13.80 4.68 2.08
CA LEU A 57 12.56 4.62 1.29
C LEU A 57 12.76 3.68 0.09
N PRO A 58 11.72 2.95 -0.36
CA PRO A 58 11.83 2.11 -1.56
C PRO A 58 12.12 2.96 -2.79
N LEU A 59 13.18 2.61 -3.50
CA LEU A 59 13.67 3.30 -4.69
C LEU A 59 12.68 3.18 -5.87
N ALA A 60 12.12 1.99 -6.08
CA ALA A 60 11.20 1.70 -7.18
C ALA A 60 9.80 2.29 -6.99
N LEU A 61 9.43 2.65 -5.76
CA LEU A 61 8.07 3.09 -5.43
C LEU A 61 7.68 4.38 -6.17
N THR A 62 8.60 5.33 -6.29
CA THR A 62 8.32 6.59 -7.02
C THR A 62 8.01 6.31 -8.49
N GLN A 63 8.89 5.57 -9.18
CA GLN A 63 8.70 5.23 -10.59
C GLN A 63 7.41 4.44 -10.81
N ARG A 64 7.09 3.52 -9.89
CA ARG A 64 5.84 2.74 -9.95
C ARG A 64 4.61 3.63 -9.82
N ILE A 65 4.56 4.49 -8.81
CA ILE A 65 3.43 5.43 -8.62
C ILE A 65 3.26 6.30 -9.86
N GLU A 66 4.34 6.86 -10.41
CA GLU A 66 4.26 7.67 -11.62
C GLU A 66 3.77 6.88 -12.84
N SER A 67 4.12 5.60 -12.95
CA SER A 67 3.64 4.73 -14.02
C SER A 67 2.14 4.50 -13.92
N ASP A 68 1.64 4.22 -12.72
CA ASP A 68 0.22 4.02 -12.47
C ASP A 68 -0.56 5.31 -12.75
N LEU A 69 -0.05 6.48 -12.33
CA LEU A 69 -0.64 7.78 -12.64
C LEU A 69 -0.69 8.06 -14.15
N ARG A 70 0.39 7.77 -14.89
CA ARG A 70 0.40 7.90 -16.36
C ARG A 70 -0.62 6.98 -17.03
N ALA A 71 -0.85 5.78 -16.50
CA ALA A 71 -1.84 4.86 -17.04
C ALA A 71 -3.27 5.40 -16.85
N LEU A 72 -3.57 5.97 -15.68
CA LEU A 72 -4.85 6.62 -15.40
C LEU A 72 -5.07 7.86 -16.27
N GLU A 73 -4.04 8.69 -16.42
CA GLU A 73 -4.07 9.91 -17.25
C GLU A 73 -4.37 9.59 -18.71
N LYS A 74 -3.73 8.56 -19.29
CA LYS A 74 -4.00 8.10 -20.67
C LYS A 74 -5.46 7.73 -20.91
N LEU A 75 -6.15 7.26 -19.87
CA LEU A 75 -7.56 6.88 -19.91
C LEU A 75 -8.48 8.01 -19.45
N ARG A 76 -7.96 9.23 -19.22
CA ARG A 76 -8.71 10.39 -18.72
C ARG A 76 -9.43 10.10 -17.39
N ILE A 77 -8.85 9.21 -16.58
CA ILE A 77 -9.33 8.90 -15.23
C ILE A 77 -8.70 9.91 -14.27
N LYS A 78 -9.52 10.59 -13.47
CA LYS A 78 -9.06 11.53 -12.43
C LYS A 78 -9.01 10.82 -11.08
N PRO A 79 -7.84 10.36 -10.61
CA PRO A 79 -7.73 9.73 -9.30
C PRO A 79 -7.85 10.75 -8.16
N VAL A 80 -8.52 10.33 -7.08
CA VAL A 80 -8.54 11.03 -5.79
C VAL A 80 -8.07 10.07 -4.72
N PHE A 81 -6.85 10.28 -4.21
CA PHE A 81 -6.27 9.43 -3.18
C PHE A 81 -6.74 9.83 -1.78
N VAL A 82 -7.28 8.87 -1.04
CA VAL A 82 -7.82 9.07 0.30
C VAL A 82 -6.91 8.41 1.32
N PHE A 83 -6.25 9.21 2.12
CA PHE A 83 -5.44 8.76 3.25
C PHE A 83 -6.30 8.59 4.49
N PRO A 84 -6.05 7.58 5.35
CA PRO A 84 -6.75 7.45 6.61
C PRO A 84 -6.34 8.57 7.58
N GLY A 85 -7.32 9.15 8.28
CA GLY A 85 -7.08 10.05 9.41
C GLY A 85 -7.15 9.30 10.73
N LEU A 86 -8.03 9.77 11.63
CA LEU A 86 -8.06 9.28 13.00
C LEU A 86 -8.73 7.89 13.08
N PRO A 87 -8.18 6.94 13.85
CA PRO A 87 -8.86 5.68 14.07
C PRO A 87 -10.12 5.89 14.93
N PRO A 88 -11.30 5.38 14.53
CA PRO A 88 -12.58 5.68 15.19
C PRO A 88 -12.73 5.07 16.60
N ASN A 89 -11.87 4.13 16.98
CA ASN A 89 -11.81 3.56 18.32
C ASN A 89 -10.35 3.21 18.66
N LYS A 90 -9.67 4.03 19.45
CA LYS A 90 -8.46 3.60 20.15
C LYS A 90 -8.71 3.59 21.66
N ARG A 91 -8.98 2.40 22.20
CA ARG A 91 -8.26 2.02 23.44
C ARG A 91 -6.81 1.90 23.02
N TRP A 92 -5.95 2.73 23.60
CA TRP A 92 -4.51 2.74 23.37
C TRP A 92 -3.90 1.38 23.74
N LYS A 93 -4.00 0.40 22.84
CA LYS A 93 -3.13 -0.77 22.86
C LYS A 93 -2.14 -0.54 21.75
N GLN A 94 -0.92 -0.18 22.16
CA GLN A 94 0.25 -0.18 21.31
C GLN A 94 0.42 -1.62 20.80
N GLN A 95 -0.11 -1.94 19.63
CA GLN A 95 0.18 -3.20 18.93
C GLN A 95 1.56 -3.14 18.25
N HIS A 96 2.08 -1.92 18.04
CA HIS A 96 3.38 -1.64 17.44
C HIS A 96 4.62 -2.27 18.11
N PRO A 97 4.70 -2.49 19.45
CA PRO A 97 5.92 -3.01 20.08
C PRO A 97 6.22 -4.45 19.66
N VAL A 98 5.19 -5.30 19.51
CA VAL A 98 5.40 -6.73 19.23
C VAL A 98 5.85 -6.94 17.80
N GLU A 99 5.18 -6.30 16.84
CA GLU A 99 5.53 -6.38 15.41
C GLU A 99 6.95 -5.85 15.15
N HIS A 100 7.33 -4.76 15.83
CA HIS A 100 8.68 -4.20 15.72
C HIS A 100 9.77 -5.13 16.30
N VAL A 101 9.50 -5.78 17.43
CA VAL A 101 10.44 -6.73 18.05
C VAL A 101 10.63 -7.94 17.14
N GLU A 102 9.57 -8.47 16.55
CA GLU A 102 9.64 -9.60 15.62
C GLU A 102 10.40 -9.22 14.33
N ALA A 103 10.12 -8.05 13.76
CA ALA A 103 10.88 -7.49 12.64
C ALA A 103 12.39 -7.36 12.93
N CYS A 104 12.76 -6.90 14.12
CA CYS A 104 14.16 -6.82 14.54
C CYS A 104 14.83 -8.19 14.63
N LYS A 105 14.11 -9.20 15.16
CA LYS A 105 14.60 -10.59 15.22
C LYS A 105 14.79 -11.19 13.83
N ASP A 106 13.82 -11.01 12.93
CA ASP A 106 13.91 -11.52 11.56
C ASP A 106 15.12 -10.93 10.84
N ARG A 107 15.38 -9.64 11.03
CA ARG A 107 16.57 -8.96 10.49
C ARG A 107 17.88 -9.49 11.08
N GLN A 108 17.93 -9.74 12.39
CA GLN A 108 19.11 -10.31 13.02
C GLN A 108 19.41 -11.71 12.47
N ASN A 109 18.39 -12.54 12.32
CA ASN A 109 18.52 -13.87 11.74
C ASN A 109 18.97 -13.80 10.27
N ALA A 110 18.45 -12.83 9.50
CA ALA A 110 18.84 -12.61 8.11
C ALA A 110 20.35 -12.30 7.98
N TRP A 111 20.87 -11.41 8.83
CA TRP A 111 22.31 -11.11 8.86
C TRP A 111 23.14 -12.33 9.27
N ALA A 112 22.70 -13.10 10.27
CA ALA A 112 23.40 -14.32 10.67
C ALA A 112 23.46 -15.36 9.54
N SER A 113 22.37 -15.53 8.77
CA SER A 113 22.37 -16.40 7.59
C SER A 113 23.29 -15.88 6.48
N TYR A 114 23.34 -14.56 6.28
CA TYR A 114 24.25 -13.94 5.31
C TYR A 114 25.72 -14.15 5.69
N GLU A 115 26.08 -13.97 6.97
CA GLU A 115 27.44 -14.23 7.49
C GLU A 115 27.88 -15.69 7.31
N GLN A 116 26.93 -16.63 7.29
CA GLN A 116 27.16 -18.05 7.04
C GLN A 116 27.23 -18.41 5.55
N GLY A 117 27.13 -17.44 4.64
CA GLY A 117 27.11 -17.65 3.19
C GLY A 117 25.77 -18.16 2.64
N GLN A 118 24.68 -18.13 3.42
CA GLN A 118 23.36 -18.58 3.00
C GLN A 118 22.52 -17.41 2.45
N GLU A 119 22.93 -16.89 1.28
CA GLU A 119 22.34 -15.67 0.67
C GLU A 119 20.84 -15.79 0.38
N ASP A 120 20.38 -16.93 -0.14
CA ASP A 120 18.97 -17.16 -0.46
C ASP A 120 18.09 -17.17 0.79
N ALA A 121 18.59 -17.76 1.89
CA ALA A 121 17.89 -17.80 3.16
C ALA A 121 17.82 -16.41 3.79
N ALA A 122 18.93 -15.66 3.76
CA ALA A 122 18.99 -14.28 4.22
C ALA A 122 18.01 -13.39 3.45
N THR A 123 17.97 -13.50 2.12
CA THR A 123 17.06 -12.73 1.26
C THR A 123 15.60 -12.99 1.59
N LYS A 124 15.22 -14.25 1.83
CA LYS A 124 13.85 -14.61 2.25
C LYS A 124 13.48 -13.98 3.60
N LEU A 125 14.41 -13.96 4.56
CA LEU A 125 14.19 -13.35 5.87
C LEU A 125 14.06 -11.82 5.77
N PHE A 126 14.92 -11.15 4.99
CA PHE A 126 14.80 -9.71 4.73
C PHE A 126 13.50 -9.35 4.02
N ALA A 127 13.03 -10.21 3.11
CA ALA A 127 11.81 -9.99 2.35
C ALA A 127 10.52 -10.25 3.14
N GLY A 128 10.60 -10.90 4.31
CA GLY A 128 9.45 -11.40 5.05
C GLY A 128 8.57 -10.30 5.65
N ARG A 129 9.18 -9.40 6.44
CA ARG A 129 8.48 -8.27 7.07
C ARG A 129 9.09 -6.96 6.61
N SER A 130 8.27 -6.12 6.00
CA SER A 130 8.65 -4.74 5.72
C SER A 130 8.73 -3.97 7.04
N ASN A 131 9.89 -3.38 7.33
CA ASN A 131 10.08 -2.49 8.47
C ASN A 131 9.52 -1.08 8.21
N LEU A 132 8.91 -0.87 7.04
CA LEU A 132 8.30 0.40 6.70
C LEU A 132 6.95 0.50 7.35
N ALA A 133 6.80 1.52 8.18
CA ALA A 133 5.47 1.94 8.54
C ALA A 133 4.92 2.82 7.43
N GLN A 134 3.63 2.68 7.14
CA GLN A 134 3.02 3.38 6.01
C GLN A 134 3.14 4.91 6.07
N TRP A 135 3.18 5.47 7.28
CA TRP A 135 3.37 6.91 7.51
C TRP A 135 4.76 7.41 7.10
N ASP A 136 5.78 6.54 7.06
CA ASP A 136 7.12 6.88 6.58
C ASP A 136 7.10 7.23 5.08
N LEU A 137 6.17 6.62 4.33
CA LEU A 137 6.03 6.82 2.88
C LEU A 137 5.26 8.10 2.53
N TRP A 138 4.42 8.61 3.45
CA TRP A 138 3.49 9.70 3.13
C TRP A 138 4.18 10.95 2.61
N ARG A 139 5.27 11.38 3.24
CA ARG A 139 5.99 12.59 2.81
C ARG A 139 6.45 12.50 1.36
N MET A 140 7.00 11.34 0.97
CA MET A 140 7.44 11.10 -0.40
C MET A 140 6.25 11.06 -1.37
N VAL A 141 5.20 10.32 -1.03
CA VAL A 141 4.01 10.14 -1.88
C VAL A 141 3.27 11.45 -2.08
N LEU A 142 3.02 12.21 -1.01
CA LEU A 142 2.35 13.51 -1.07
C LEU A 142 3.17 14.52 -1.90
N ARG A 143 4.50 14.45 -1.85
CA ARG A 143 5.34 15.28 -2.71
C ARG A 143 5.14 14.94 -4.19
N ILE A 144 5.11 13.65 -4.55
CA ILE A 144 4.82 13.21 -5.93
C ILE A 144 3.45 13.74 -6.37
N PHE A 145 2.43 13.57 -5.53
CA PHE A 145 1.08 14.03 -5.85
C PHE A 145 1.01 15.54 -6.05
N ARG A 146 1.69 16.34 -5.22
CA ARG A 146 1.77 17.79 -5.40
C ARG A 146 2.50 18.19 -6.68
N HIS A 147 3.58 17.52 -7.05
CA HIS A 147 4.29 17.83 -8.30
C HIS A 147 3.50 17.47 -9.56
N ARG A 148 2.66 16.43 -9.48
CA ARG A 148 1.83 15.94 -10.58
C ARG A 148 0.40 16.50 -10.55
N ASN A 149 0.08 17.43 -9.66
CA ASN A 149 -1.26 17.96 -9.42
C ASN A 149 -2.33 16.86 -9.25
N VAL A 150 -1.98 15.77 -8.57
CA VAL A 150 -2.90 14.68 -8.23
C VAL A 150 -3.74 15.08 -7.02
N GLU A 151 -5.05 14.87 -7.12
CA GLU A 151 -5.97 15.15 -6.03
C GLU A 151 -5.80 14.12 -4.89
N PHE A 152 -5.70 14.62 -3.66
CA PHE A 152 -5.69 13.78 -2.48
C PHE A 152 -6.34 14.49 -1.29
N LEU A 153 -6.77 13.70 -0.31
CA LEU A 153 -7.29 14.19 0.97
C LEU A 153 -7.01 13.20 2.09
N VAL A 154 -7.06 13.69 3.32
CA VAL A 154 -7.02 12.87 4.52
C VAL A 154 -8.45 12.74 5.03
N ALA A 155 -8.98 11.52 5.10
CA ALA A 155 -10.31 11.24 5.64
C ALA A 155 -10.36 11.64 7.13
N PRO A 156 -11.52 12.04 7.67
CA PRO A 156 -11.63 12.33 9.10
C PRO A 156 -11.30 11.11 9.96
N TYR A 157 -11.69 9.92 9.47
CA TYR A 157 -11.38 8.65 10.10
C TYR A 157 -10.78 7.63 9.11
N ILE A 158 -11.52 6.59 8.77
CA ILE A 158 -11.10 5.50 7.89
C ILE A 158 -11.30 5.87 6.41
N ALA A 159 -10.28 5.60 5.58
CA ALA A 159 -10.28 5.96 4.16
C ALA A 159 -11.43 5.31 3.35
N TRP A 160 -11.66 4.01 3.52
CA TRP A 160 -12.72 3.30 2.80
C TRP A 160 -14.14 3.85 3.05
N ALA A 161 -14.43 4.38 4.25
CA ALA A 161 -15.73 5.01 4.51
C ALA A 161 -15.89 6.32 3.73
N GLN A 162 -14.80 7.10 3.63
CA GLN A 162 -14.77 8.32 2.84
C GLN A 162 -14.87 8.03 1.33
N VAL A 163 -14.19 7.00 0.84
CA VAL A 163 -14.35 6.53 -0.56
C VAL A 163 -15.79 6.08 -0.82
N ARG A 164 -16.41 5.36 0.12
CA ARG A 164 -17.82 4.98 0.02
C ARG A 164 -18.75 6.19 0.02
N TRP A 165 -18.42 7.24 0.76
CA TRP A 165 -19.17 8.50 0.77
C TRP A 165 -19.14 9.19 -0.60
N PHE A 166 -17.98 9.23 -1.29
CA PHE A 166 -17.89 9.77 -2.66
C PHE A 166 -18.82 9.07 -3.66
N LEU A 167 -19.09 7.78 -3.48
CA LEU A 167 -20.01 7.04 -4.35
C LEU A 167 -21.49 7.39 -4.10
N SER A 168 -21.84 7.88 -2.91
CA SER A 168 -23.22 8.27 -2.57
C SER A 168 -23.50 9.75 -2.76
N SER A 169 -22.46 10.57 -2.85
CA SER A 169 -22.59 12.01 -3.03
C SER A 169 -22.64 12.34 -4.53
N PRO A 170 -23.64 13.11 -4.99
CA PRO A 170 -23.76 13.53 -6.39
C PRO A 170 -22.63 14.46 -6.84
#